data_AF-A0A7S1SIX0-F1
#
_entry.id   AF-A0A7S1SIX0-F1
#
_cell.length_a   1.000
_cell.length_b   1.000
_cell.length_c   1.000
_cell.angle_alpha   90.00
_cell.angle_beta   90.00
_cell.angle_gamma   90.00
#
_symmetry.space_group_name_H-M   'P 1'
#
loop_
_entity.id
_entity.type
_entity.pdbx_description
1 polymer ?
#
loop_
_entity_poly.entity_id
_entity_poly.type
_entity_poly.pdbx_seq_one_letter_code
_entity_poly.pdbx_strand_id
1 'polypeptide(L)'
;MISSMCSTRVAVRASTHPVVLPRQRGVLSGGCARLSVAAPSADGLLRLQPVRAAATTEAAPVSGPVSSPTQLRELLIDELGWQPSWALGVVDEAKRGKLTTSVEVAREAANELAKLGLSVRDTENVVSKVPGVLATSPAQLQAVINYLRDRGVTVEEARKLVMQTPRVLLYTVSAEGAQLGLGRARMEVDVTTAGEQRRVVVSTWREGAAFESSPVSPWRPLTQKS
;
A
#
# COMPACT_ATOMS: atom_id res chain seq x y z
N MET A 1 16.74 52.29 30.38
CA MET A 1 17.41 52.35 29.06
C MET A 1 17.06 51.07 28.32
N ILE A 2 16.36 51.22 27.20
CA ILE A 2 15.56 50.19 26.54
C ILE A 2 16.42 49.57 25.43
N SER A 3 16.67 48.26 25.50
CA SER A 3 17.42 47.52 24.48
C SER A 3 16.52 47.17 23.29
N SER A 4 17.02 47.58 22.12
CA SER A 4 16.44 47.49 20.79
C SER A 4 16.33 46.04 20.28
N MET A 5 15.16 45.67 19.76
CA MET A 5 14.92 44.40 19.08
C MET A 5 15.21 44.54 17.58
N CYS A 6 16.20 43.80 17.06
CA CYS A 6 16.39 43.62 15.62
C CYS A 6 15.42 42.56 15.10
N SER A 7 14.40 43.00 14.36
CA SER A 7 13.45 42.15 13.64
C SER A 7 13.87 42.08 12.16
N THR A 8 14.51 40.98 11.76
CA THR A 8 14.92 40.73 10.37
C THR A 8 13.78 40.03 9.63
N ARG A 9 13.13 40.76 8.71
CA ARG A 9 12.17 40.21 7.74
C ARG A 9 12.94 39.57 6.58
N VAL A 10 12.76 38.26 6.38
CA VAL A 10 13.22 37.56 5.17
C VAL A 10 12.07 37.53 4.16
N ALA A 11 12.32 38.09 2.99
CA ALA A 11 11.37 38.20 1.89
C ALA A 11 11.15 36.85 1.20
N VAL A 12 9.88 36.55 0.95
CA VAL A 12 9.40 35.45 0.11
C VAL A 12 9.69 35.78 -1.36
N ARG A 13 10.50 34.97 -2.04
CA ARG A 13 10.62 34.98 -3.50
C ARG A 13 9.87 33.78 -4.07
N ALA A 14 8.76 34.04 -4.74
CA ALA A 14 8.08 33.09 -5.60
C ALA A 14 8.94 32.83 -6.84
N SER A 15 9.35 31.58 -7.07
CA SER A 15 9.97 31.15 -8.31
C SER A 15 8.93 30.41 -9.15
N THR A 16 8.46 31.09 -10.19
CA THR A 16 7.65 30.54 -11.28
C THR A 16 8.58 29.82 -12.26
N HIS A 17 8.43 28.50 -12.40
CA HIS A 17 9.04 27.74 -13.48
C HIS A 17 8.00 27.40 -14.56
N PRO A 18 8.31 27.66 -15.85
CA PRO A 18 7.40 27.36 -16.96
C PRO A 18 7.42 25.87 -17.35
N VAL A 19 6.23 25.40 -17.72
CA VAL A 19 5.95 24.12 -18.38
C VAL A 19 6.62 24.09 -19.76
N VAL A 20 7.45 23.09 -20.01
CA VAL A 20 8.04 22.80 -21.33
C VAL A 20 7.60 21.40 -21.77
N LEU A 21 6.72 21.34 -22.77
CA LEU A 21 6.39 20.14 -23.54
C LEU A 21 7.29 20.07 -24.79
N PRO A 22 7.91 18.91 -25.09
CA PRO A 22 8.37 18.63 -26.45
C PRO A 22 7.43 17.65 -27.19
N ARG A 23 6.73 18.26 -28.14
CA ARG A 23 6.37 17.89 -29.51
C ARG A 23 6.92 16.56 -30.10
N GLN A 24 6.03 15.89 -30.84
CA GLN A 24 6.23 14.67 -31.65
C GLN A 24 7.21 14.79 -32.84
N ARG A 25 7.80 13.63 -33.20
CA ARG A 25 8.18 13.10 -34.54
C ARG A 25 8.63 11.65 -34.27
N GLY A 26 8.20 10.55 -34.90
CA GLY A 26 7.77 10.32 -36.27
C GLY A 26 8.90 9.62 -37.03
N VAL A 27 9.01 8.28 -36.98
CA VAL A 27 9.79 7.48 -37.94
C VAL A 27 9.12 6.11 -38.17
N LEU A 28 8.87 5.85 -39.45
CA LEU A 28 8.38 4.64 -40.09
C LEU A 28 9.55 3.67 -40.33
N SER A 29 9.34 2.38 -40.09
CA SER A 29 9.99 1.26 -40.78
C SER A 29 9.26 -0.01 -40.31
N GLY A 30 8.61 -0.82 -41.13
CA GLY A 30 9.09 -1.40 -42.38
C GLY A 30 9.13 -2.92 -42.17
N GLY A 31 8.01 -3.59 -42.39
CA GLY A 31 7.88 -5.03 -42.15
C GLY A 31 6.73 -5.63 -42.94
N CYS A 32 7.01 -6.02 -44.18
CA CYS A 32 6.10 -6.69 -45.09
C CYS A 32 5.50 -7.96 -44.48
N ALA A 33 4.18 -8.01 -44.34
CA ALA A 33 3.42 -9.25 -44.26
C ALA A 33 2.45 -9.30 -45.44
N ARG A 34 2.66 -10.28 -46.32
CA ARG A 34 1.90 -10.53 -47.54
C ARG A 34 0.41 -10.72 -47.22
N LEU A 35 -0.42 -9.90 -47.86
CA LEU A 35 -1.83 -10.17 -48.09
C LEU A 35 -1.98 -11.43 -48.95
N SER A 36 -2.57 -12.50 -48.39
CA SER A 36 -3.25 -13.51 -49.19
C SER A 36 -4.72 -13.13 -49.29
N VAL A 37 -5.13 -12.75 -50.48
CA VAL A 37 -6.53 -12.52 -50.84
C VAL A 37 -7.13 -13.88 -51.17
N ALA A 38 -8.01 -14.39 -50.29
CA ALA A 38 -8.91 -15.49 -50.61
C ALA A 38 -10.23 -14.90 -51.14
N ALA A 39 -10.68 -15.44 -52.27
CA ALA A 39 -11.89 -15.04 -52.99
C ALA A 39 -13.19 -15.25 -52.17
N PRO A 40 -14.27 -14.53 -52.48
CA PRO A 40 -15.55 -14.67 -51.79
C PRO A 40 -16.33 -15.86 -52.35
N SER A 41 -16.73 -16.81 -51.50
CA SER A 41 -17.79 -17.76 -51.81
C SER A 41 -19.06 -17.32 -51.11
N ALA A 42 -20.08 -17.06 -51.91
CA ALA A 42 -21.45 -16.91 -51.46
C ALA A 42 -21.93 -18.24 -50.86
N ASP A 43 -22.68 -18.13 -49.77
CA ASP A 43 -23.83 -18.94 -49.34
C ASP A 43 -23.86 -19.11 -47.82
N GLY A 44 -25.02 -18.81 -47.25
CA GLY A 44 -25.44 -19.42 -45.99
C GLY A 44 -25.26 -18.57 -44.74
N LEU A 45 -26.36 -17.90 -44.37
CA LEU A 45 -26.82 -17.72 -42.98
C LEU A 45 -25.88 -16.95 -42.03
N LEU A 46 -26.23 -15.68 -41.81
CA LEU A 46 -25.79 -14.87 -40.68
C LEU A 46 -26.14 -15.55 -39.35
N ARG A 47 -25.23 -16.38 -38.85
CA ARG A 47 -25.26 -16.87 -37.48
C ARG A 47 -24.49 -15.86 -36.61
N LEU A 48 -25.24 -14.93 -36.00
CA LEU A 48 -24.71 -14.07 -34.95
C LEU A 48 -24.16 -14.96 -33.84
N GLN A 49 -22.84 -15.07 -33.73
CA GLN A 49 -22.21 -15.63 -32.55
C GLN A 49 -22.18 -14.54 -31.48
N PRO A 50 -22.75 -14.78 -30.28
CA PRO A 50 -22.48 -13.92 -29.14
C PRO A 50 -20.99 -14.03 -28.81
N VAL A 51 -20.28 -12.93 -28.96
CA VAL A 51 -18.91 -12.77 -28.44
C VAL A 51 -19.03 -12.92 -26.93
N ARG A 52 -18.59 -14.07 -26.41
CA ARG A 52 -18.41 -14.29 -24.98
C ARG A 52 -17.37 -13.27 -24.52
N ALA A 53 -17.84 -12.26 -23.78
CA ALA A 53 -16.98 -11.46 -22.93
C ALA A 53 -16.17 -12.44 -22.08
N ALA A 54 -14.85 -12.42 -22.25
CA ALA A 54 -13.93 -13.10 -21.35
C ALA A 54 -14.19 -12.52 -19.97
N ALA A 55 -14.86 -13.30 -19.14
CA ALA A 55 -15.07 -13.00 -17.74
C ALA A 55 -13.71 -12.67 -17.15
N THR A 56 -13.57 -11.43 -16.69
CA THR A 56 -12.63 -11.06 -15.64
C THR A 56 -12.72 -12.15 -14.59
N THR A 57 -11.67 -12.95 -14.46
CA THR A 57 -11.47 -13.82 -13.30
C THR A 57 -11.29 -12.88 -12.11
N GLU A 58 -12.42 -12.52 -11.52
CA GLU A 58 -12.52 -11.98 -10.18
C GLU A 58 -11.83 -13.00 -9.28
N ALA A 59 -10.69 -12.60 -8.72
CA ALA A 59 -9.95 -13.41 -7.77
C ALA A 59 -10.91 -13.73 -6.62
N ALA A 60 -11.32 -15.00 -6.55
CA ALA A 60 -12.16 -15.51 -5.50
C ALA A 60 -11.57 -15.10 -4.14
N PRO A 61 -12.38 -14.61 -3.19
CA PRO A 61 -11.93 -14.49 -1.81
C PRO A 61 -11.58 -15.92 -1.37
N VAL A 62 -10.31 -16.13 -1.03
CA VAL A 62 -9.82 -17.42 -0.54
C VAL A 62 -10.41 -17.63 0.86
N SER A 63 -11.67 -18.06 0.92
CA SER A 63 -12.35 -18.49 2.14
C SER A 63 -11.84 -19.88 2.51
N GLY A 64 -10.57 -19.94 2.93
CA GLY A 64 -10.05 -21.10 3.64
C GLY A 64 -10.76 -21.26 5.00
N PRO A 65 -10.76 -22.47 5.58
CA PRO A 65 -11.31 -22.68 6.91
C PRO A 65 -10.59 -21.74 7.89
N VAL A 66 -11.36 -20.94 8.63
CA VAL A 66 -10.84 -20.07 9.69
C VAL A 66 -10.00 -20.95 10.60
N SER A 67 -8.70 -20.69 10.67
CA SER A 67 -7.80 -21.60 11.38
C SER A 67 -8.07 -21.54 12.87
N SER A 68 -8.04 -22.71 13.50
CA SER A 68 -8.20 -22.81 14.95
C SER A 68 -7.07 -22.03 15.64
N PRO A 69 -7.36 -21.26 16.70
CA PRO A 69 -6.34 -20.51 17.45
C PRO A 69 -5.20 -21.39 17.96
N THR A 70 -5.44 -22.69 18.16
CA THR A 70 -4.42 -23.67 18.54
C THR A 70 -3.42 -23.92 17.41
N GLN A 71 -3.89 -24.08 16.17
CA GLN A 71 -3.02 -24.30 15.00
C GLN A 71 -2.17 -23.06 14.72
N LEU A 72 -2.74 -21.87 14.89
CA LEU A 72 -1.97 -20.63 14.77
C LEU A 72 -0.86 -20.55 15.82
N ARG A 73 -1.13 -20.99 17.06
CA ARG A 73 -0.11 -21.04 18.11
C ARG A 73 1.04 -21.98 17.77
N GLU A 74 0.72 -23.20 17.33
CA GLU A 74 1.70 -24.21 16.93
C GLU A 74 2.57 -23.71 15.78
N LEU A 75 1.96 -23.13 14.74
CA LEU A 75 2.70 -22.50 13.64
C LEU A 75 3.70 -21.45 14.13
N LEU A 76 3.24 -20.50 14.96
CA LEU A 76 4.08 -19.39 15.41
C LEU A 76 5.26 -19.88 16.28
N ILE A 77 5.03 -20.82 17.19
CA ILE A 77 6.05 -21.29 18.13
C ILE A 77 6.95 -22.34 17.49
N ASP A 78 6.37 -23.39 16.92
CA ASP A 78 7.10 -24.60 16.52
C ASP A 78 7.74 -24.46 15.13
N GLU A 79 7.04 -23.83 14.18
CA GLU A 79 7.58 -23.66 12.82
C GLU A 79 8.37 -22.36 12.66
N LEU A 80 7.84 -21.24 13.15
CA LEU A 80 8.47 -19.91 12.98
C LEU A 80 9.44 -19.55 14.11
N GLY A 81 9.48 -20.34 15.19
CA GLY A 81 10.41 -20.16 16.31
C GLY A 81 10.12 -18.91 17.15
N TRP A 82 8.87 -18.46 17.22
CA TRP A 82 8.51 -17.29 18.01
C TRP A 82 8.50 -17.59 19.50
N GLN A 83 8.73 -16.57 20.31
CA GLN A 83 8.55 -16.71 21.75
C GLN A 83 7.08 -16.97 22.08
N PRO A 84 6.79 -17.89 23.01
CA PRO A 84 5.42 -18.23 23.38
C PRO A 84 4.57 -17.04 23.83
N SER A 85 5.18 -16.06 24.50
CA SER A 85 4.50 -14.83 24.95
C SER A 85 3.98 -13.97 23.80
N TRP A 86 4.78 -13.82 22.72
CA TRP A 86 4.38 -13.08 21.52
C TRP A 86 3.30 -13.84 20.74
N ALA A 87 3.47 -15.15 20.56
CA ALA A 87 2.49 -15.99 19.88
C ALA A 87 1.12 -15.96 20.59
N LEU A 88 1.11 -16.01 21.93
CA LEU A 88 -0.14 -15.89 22.71
C LEU A 88 -0.87 -14.57 22.49
N GLY A 89 -0.13 -13.44 22.38
CA GLY A 89 -0.73 -12.14 22.09
C GLY A 89 -1.47 -12.11 20.75
N VAL A 90 -0.89 -12.71 19.71
CA VAL A 90 -1.53 -12.82 18.39
C VAL A 90 -2.75 -13.74 18.43
N VAL A 91 -2.62 -14.88 19.10
CA VAL A 91 -3.71 -15.85 19.27
C VAL A 91 -4.89 -15.24 20.03
N ASP A 92 -4.64 -14.40 21.03
CA ASP A 92 -5.70 -13.69 21.75
C ASP A 92 -6.42 -12.66 20.87
N GLU A 93 -5.73 -11.98 19.96
CA GLU A 93 -6.36 -11.10 18.97
C GLU A 93 -7.23 -11.89 17.96
N ALA A 94 -6.81 -13.10 17.60
CA ALA A 94 -7.63 -14.02 16.80
C ALA A 94 -8.87 -14.50 17.57
N LYS A 95 -8.74 -14.88 18.84
CA LYS A 95 -9.88 -15.25 19.71
C LYS A 95 -10.86 -14.11 19.91
N ARG A 96 -10.39 -12.86 19.95
CA ARG A 96 -11.23 -11.65 20.02
C ARG A 96 -11.93 -11.33 18.69
N GLY A 97 -11.68 -12.10 17.62
CA GLY A 97 -12.25 -11.87 16.29
C GLY A 97 -11.65 -10.66 15.56
N LYS A 98 -10.56 -10.08 16.08
CA LYS A 98 -9.88 -8.93 15.46
C LYS A 98 -8.90 -9.35 14.36
N LEU A 99 -8.45 -10.60 14.40
CA LEU A 99 -7.61 -11.21 13.38
C LEU A 99 -8.33 -12.42 12.79
N THR A 100 -8.78 -12.30 11.55
CA THR A 100 -9.31 -13.43 10.77
C THR A 100 -8.23 -13.82 9.77
N THR A 101 -7.49 -14.88 10.05
CA THR A 101 -6.46 -15.40 9.16
C THR A 101 -6.48 -16.94 9.13
N SER A 102 -5.92 -17.51 8.07
CA SER A 102 -5.62 -18.94 8.00
C SER A 102 -4.14 -19.18 8.30
N VAL A 103 -3.80 -20.38 8.77
CA VAL A 103 -2.43 -20.83 9.08
C VAL A 103 -1.54 -20.65 7.85
N GLU A 104 -2.05 -21.00 6.66
CA GLU A 104 -1.31 -20.86 5.40
C GLU A 104 -1.00 -19.40 5.07
N VAL A 105 -2.00 -18.51 5.16
CA VAL A 105 -1.79 -17.07 4.91
C VAL A 105 -0.83 -16.47 5.93
N ALA A 106 -0.96 -16.84 7.22
CA ALA A 106 -0.07 -16.36 8.27
C ALA A 106 1.38 -16.84 8.04
N ARG A 107 1.57 -18.11 7.64
CA ARG A 107 2.88 -18.68 7.30
C ARG A 107 3.50 -17.96 6.11
N GLU A 108 2.74 -17.79 5.03
CA GLU A 108 3.21 -17.10 3.83
C GLU A 108 3.54 -15.64 4.12
N ALA A 109 2.70 -14.92 4.87
CA ALA A 109 2.95 -13.55 5.28
C ALA A 109 4.24 -13.42 6.11
N ALA A 110 4.47 -14.32 7.07
CA ALA A 110 5.71 -14.35 7.85
C ALA A 110 6.94 -14.63 6.97
N ASN A 111 6.82 -15.53 5.99
CA ASN A 111 7.88 -15.82 5.02
C ASN A 111 8.20 -14.61 4.13
N GLU A 112 7.19 -13.85 3.68
CA GLU A 112 7.42 -12.61 2.92
C GLU A 112 8.14 -11.55 3.76
N LEU A 113 7.83 -11.45 5.07
CA LEU A 113 8.55 -10.57 5.99
C LEU A 113 10.00 -11.03 6.17
N ALA A 114 10.25 -12.34 6.25
CA ALA A 114 11.60 -12.88 6.32
C ALA A 114 12.41 -12.57 5.04
N LYS A 115 11.78 -12.60 3.86
CA LYS A 115 12.42 -12.21 2.57
C LYS A 115 12.85 -10.75 2.52
N LEU A 116 12.23 -9.87 3.32
CA LEU A 116 12.68 -8.49 3.51
C LEU A 116 13.93 -8.37 4.39
N GLY A 117 14.47 -9.48 4.92
CA GLY A 117 15.60 -9.49 5.83
C GLY A 117 15.22 -9.14 7.27
N LEU A 118 13.95 -9.24 7.64
CA LEU A 118 13.52 -9.11 9.04
C LEU A 118 13.93 -10.36 9.82
N SER A 119 14.52 -10.17 11.00
CA SER A 119 14.74 -11.27 11.92
C SER A 119 13.42 -11.76 12.50
N VAL A 120 13.41 -12.97 13.09
CA VAL A 120 12.22 -13.49 13.80
C VAL A 120 11.73 -12.49 14.84
N ARG A 121 12.65 -11.93 15.64
CA ARG A 121 12.35 -10.93 16.67
C ARG A 121 11.80 -9.62 16.10
N ASP A 122 12.31 -9.17 14.96
CA ASP A 122 11.76 -7.98 14.29
C ASP A 122 10.34 -8.26 13.80
N THR A 123 10.09 -9.46 13.28
CA THR A 123 8.78 -9.92 12.82
C THR A 123 7.78 -9.97 13.97
N GLU A 124 8.15 -10.57 15.11
CA GLU A 124 7.35 -10.54 16.35
C GLU A 124 6.96 -9.11 16.75
N ASN A 125 7.92 -8.19 16.71
CA ASN A 125 7.71 -6.79 17.08
C ASN A 125 6.81 -6.04 16.07
N VAL A 126 6.94 -6.32 14.78
CA VAL A 126 6.08 -5.74 13.73
C VAL A 126 4.65 -6.25 13.88
N VAL A 127 4.47 -7.56 14.05
CA VAL A 127 3.15 -8.20 14.15
C VAL A 127 2.47 -7.86 15.47
N SER A 128 3.20 -7.71 16.58
CA SER A 128 2.58 -7.30 17.84
C SER A 128 1.97 -5.90 17.79
N LYS A 129 2.54 -4.98 17.01
CA LYS A 129 1.98 -3.65 16.77
C LYS A 129 0.78 -3.72 15.83
N VAL A 130 0.84 -4.57 14.81
CA VAL A 130 -0.20 -4.71 13.78
C VAL A 130 -0.40 -6.21 13.46
N PRO A 131 -1.25 -6.91 14.23
CA PRO A 131 -1.50 -8.34 14.02
C PRO A 131 -2.10 -8.64 12.65
N GLY A 132 -2.84 -7.68 12.09
CA GLY A 132 -3.47 -7.77 10.77
C GLY A 132 -2.51 -8.04 9.62
N VAL A 133 -1.20 -7.82 9.79
CA VAL A 133 -0.20 -8.16 8.76
C VAL A 133 -0.20 -9.65 8.45
N LEU A 134 -0.51 -10.51 9.43
CA LEU A 134 -0.64 -11.96 9.22
C LEU A 134 -1.92 -12.38 8.50
N ALA A 135 -2.88 -11.47 8.34
CA ALA A 135 -4.09 -11.70 7.53
C ALA A 135 -3.95 -11.15 6.11
N THR A 136 -2.87 -10.41 5.83
CA THR A 136 -2.61 -9.86 4.50
C THR A 136 -2.14 -10.98 3.57
N SER A 137 -2.65 -10.98 2.33
CA SER A 137 -2.19 -11.92 1.31
C SER A 137 -0.71 -11.69 0.97
N PRO A 138 0.08 -12.73 0.67
CA PRO A 138 1.49 -12.57 0.29
C PRO A 138 1.65 -11.74 -0.99
N ALA A 139 0.71 -11.86 -1.94
CA ALA A 139 0.71 -11.06 -3.16
C ALA A 139 0.59 -9.55 -2.87
N GLN A 140 -0.24 -9.17 -1.90
CA GLN A 140 -0.35 -7.78 -1.47
C GLN A 140 0.92 -7.29 -0.78
N LEU A 141 1.52 -8.10 0.10
CA LEU A 141 2.80 -7.75 0.73
C LEU A 141 3.88 -7.51 -0.32
N GLN A 142 4.01 -8.42 -1.29
CA GLN A 142 4.93 -8.27 -2.41
C GLN A 142 4.65 -7.02 -3.24
N ALA A 143 3.38 -6.70 -3.50
CA ALA A 143 3.01 -5.49 -4.23
C ALA A 143 3.48 -4.21 -3.51
N VAL A 144 3.29 -4.14 -2.18
CA VAL A 144 3.78 -3.01 -1.38
C VAL A 144 5.32 -2.94 -1.38
N ILE A 145 6.00 -4.08 -1.30
CA ILE A 145 7.47 -4.15 -1.34
C ILE A 145 7.99 -3.68 -2.71
N ASN A 146 7.35 -4.10 -3.80
CA ASN A 146 7.69 -3.65 -5.14
C ASN A 146 7.45 -2.15 -5.31
N TYR A 147 6.32 -1.63 -4.80
CA TYR A 147 6.06 -0.19 -4.76
C TYR A 147 7.18 0.58 -4.05
N LEU A 148 7.63 0.12 -2.88
CA LEU A 148 8.74 0.76 -2.16
C LEU A 148 10.03 0.76 -3.00
N ARG A 149 10.33 -0.35 -3.68
CA ARG A 149 11.49 -0.48 -4.55
C ARG A 149 11.40 0.47 -5.75
N ASP A 150 10.23 0.60 -6.36
CA ASP A 150 9.99 1.49 -7.51
C ASP A 150 10.11 2.96 -7.12
N ARG A 151 9.79 3.31 -5.86
CA ARG A 151 10.07 4.62 -5.25
C ARG A 151 11.54 4.83 -4.88
N GLY A 152 12.40 3.87 -5.23
CA GLY A 152 13.84 3.92 -5.02
C GLY A 152 14.27 3.59 -3.60
N VAL A 153 13.37 3.14 -2.71
CA VAL A 153 13.70 2.76 -1.33
C VAL A 153 14.58 1.50 -1.33
N THR A 154 15.70 1.56 -0.62
CA THR A 154 16.61 0.40 -0.48
C THR A 154 16.03 -0.63 0.50
N VAL A 155 16.52 -1.87 0.45
CA VAL A 155 16.03 -2.97 1.32
C VAL A 155 16.19 -2.61 2.80
N GLU A 156 17.32 -2.02 3.20
CA GLU A 156 17.58 -1.61 4.58
C GLU A 156 16.65 -0.48 5.03
N GLU A 157 16.38 0.49 4.15
CA GLU A 157 15.42 1.56 4.41
C GLU A 157 14.00 1.02 4.53
N ALA A 158 13.61 0.08 3.66
CA ALA A 158 12.31 -0.58 3.71
C ALA A 158 12.15 -1.36 5.02
N ARG A 159 13.17 -2.12 5.45
CA ARG A 159 13.18 -2.81 6.75
C ARG A 159 12.97 -1.82 7.90
N LYS A 160 13.73 -0.72 7.92
CA LYS A 160 13.59 0.32 8.94
C LYS A 160 12.19 0.95 8.94
N LEU A 161 11.66 1.24 7.75
CA LEU A 161 10.33 1.80 7.56
C LEU A 161 9.25 0.85 8.07
N VAL A 162 9.33 -0.44 7.78
CA VAL A 162 8.38 -1.45 8.27
C VAL A 162 8.44 -1.58 9.79
N MET A 163 9.61 -1.53 10.41
CA MET A 163 9.73 -1.56 11.87
C MET A 163 9.13 -0.32 12.55
N GLN A 164 9.27 0.85 11.93
CA GLN A 164 8.76 2.13 12.45
C GLN A 164 7.26 2.29 12.20
N THR A 165 6.80 1.95 10.99
CA THR A 165 5.41 2.07 10.54
C THR A 165 4.93 0.76 9.90
N PRO A 166 4.64 -0.29 10.71
CA PRO A 166 4.16 -1.59 10.22
C PRO A 166 2.88 -1.50 9.39
N ARG A 167 2.08 -0.46 9.64
CA ARG A 167 0.80 -0.23 8.96
C ARG A 167 0.93 -0.09 7.45
N VAL A 168 2.10 0.30 6.91
CA VAL A 168 2.33 0.39 5.46
C VAL A 168 1.96 -0.91 4.74
N LEU A 169 2.17 -2.05 5.39
CA LEU A 169 1.94 -3.39 4.83
C LEU A 169 0.46 -3.76 4.71
N LEU A 170 -0.43 -3.02 5.38
CA LEU A 170 -1.87 -3.22 5.27
C LEU A 170 -2.49 -2.48 4.09
N TYR A 171 -1.77 -1.52 3.50
CA TYR A 171 -2.29 -0.77 2.37
C TYR A 171 -2.21 -1.59 1.08
N THR A 172 -3.04 -1.21 0.13
CA THR A 172 -3.04 -1.74 -1.24
C THR A 172 -2.42 -0.71 -2.17
N VAL A 173 -1.69 -1.16 -3.18
CA VAL A 173 -1.14 -0.26 -4.19
C VAL A 173 -2.29 0.24 -5.07
N SER A 174 -2.41 1.56 -5.24
CA SER A 174 -3.40 2.16 -6.15
C SER A 174 -3.15 1.72 -7.59
N ALA A 175 -4.19 1.69 -8.42
CA ALA A 175 -4.10 1.33 -9.84
C ALA A 175 -3.08 2.18 -10.63
N GLU A 176 -2.85 3.41 -10.18
CA GLU A 176 -1.87 4.34 -10.79
C GLU A 176 -0.43 4.09 -10.32
N GLY A 177 -0.22 3.23 -9.31
CA GLY A 177 1.10 2.97 -8.74
C GLY A 177 1.70 4.13 -7.94
N ALA A 178 1.02 5.27 -7.85
CA ALA A 178 1.53 6.46 -7.17
C ALA A 178 1.39 6.37 -5.64
N GLN A 179 0.29 5.80 -5.14
CA GLN A 179 -0.05 5.87 -3.72
C GLN A 179 -0.54 4.53 -3.17
N LEU A 180 -0.45 4.40 -1.85
CA LEU A 180 -0.96 3.29 -1.07
C LEU A 180 -2.32 3.68 -0.48
N GLY A 181 -3.34 2.83 -0.67
CA GLY A 181 -4.72 3.06 -0.23
C GLY A 181 -5.22 2.01 0.77
N LEU A 182 -5.92 2.46 1.81
CA LEU A 182 -6.69 1.61 2.73
C LEU A 182 -8.01 2.30 3.07
N GLY A 183 -9.09 1.92 2.37
CA GLY A 183 -10.38 2.61 2.48
C GLY A 183 -10.26 4.08 2.05
N ARG A 184 -10.52 5.02 2.97
CA ARG A 184 -10.28 6.47 2.76
C ARG A 184 -8.88 6.94 3.15
N ALA A 185 -8.08 6.09 3.78
CA ALA A 185 -6.71 6.45 4.13
C ALA A 185 -5.82 6.32 2.89
N ARG A 186 -4.92 7.29 2.73
CA ARG A 186 -3.91 7.36 1.67
C ARG A 186 -2.54 7.52 2.32
N MET A 187 -1.55 6.90 1.70
CA MET A 187 -0.17 6.95 2.11
C MET A 187 0.72 7.05 0.88
N GLU A 188 1.72 7.92 0.93
CA GLU A 188 2.76 8.04 -0.08
C GLU A 188 4.12 7.95 0.59
N VAL A 189 5.04 7.29 -0.11
CA VAL A 189 6.41 7.10 0.36
C VAL A 189 7.35 7.75 -0.64
N ASP A 190 8.04 8.79 -0.17
CA ASP A 190 9.01 9.53 -0.95
C ASP A 190 10.40 9.43 -0.32
N VAL A 191 11.41 9.32 -1.17
CA VAL A 191 12.81 9.42 -0.74
C VAL A 191 13.27 10.85 -0.95
N THR A 192 13.48 11.59 0.15
CA THR A 192 13.98 12.96 0.09
C THR A 192 15.40 13.03 0.60
N THR A 193 16.19 13.95 0.03
CA THR A 193 17.53 14.27 0.50
C THR A 193 17.46 15.58 1.28
N ALA A 194 17.61 15.49 2.60
CA ALA A 194 17.72 16.66 3.47
C ALA A 194 19.21 16.93 3.72
N GLY A 195 19.83 17.73 2.86
CA GLY A 195 21.29 17.91 2.84
C GLY A 195 21.99 16.64 2.38
N GLU A 196 22.98 16.16 3.13
CA GLU A 196 23.70 14.90 2.86
C GLU A 196 22.95 13.65 3.34
N GLN A 197 21.87 13.81 4.10
CA GLN A 197 21.12 12.68 4.64
C GLN A 197 19.92 12.33 3.78
N ARG A 198 19.94 11.11 3.22
CA ARG A 198 18.80 10.48 2.58
C ARG A 198 17.80 10.00 3.64
N ARG A 199 16.54 10.36 3.49
CA ARG A 199 15.46 10.01 4.40
C ARG A 199 14.24 9.55 3.61
N VAL A 200 13.65 8.45 4.08
CA VAL A 200 12.34 8.03 3.59
C VAL A 200 11.28 8.78 4.39
N VAL A 201 10.45 9.53 3.69
CA VAL A 201 9.35 10.30 4.24
C VAL A 201 8.06 9.57 3.90
N VAL A 202 7.25 9.32 4.92
CA VAL A 202 5.93 8.71 4.78
C VAL A 202 4.89 9.77 5.04
N SER A 203 4.20 10.19 3.99
CA SER A 203 3.10 11.13 4.05
C SER A 203 1.80 10.35 4.18
N THR A 204 0.97 10.67 5.17
CA THR A 204 -0.33 10.00 5.37
C THR A 204 -1.45 11.03 5.46
N TRP A 205 -2.54 10.78 4.76
CA TRP A 205 -3.73 11.64 4.79
C TRP A 205 -5.00 10.83 4.57
N ARG A 206 -6.15 11.49 4.69
CA ARG A 206 -7.46 10.89 4.42
C ARG A 206 -8.09 11.61 3.25
N GLU A 207 -8.58 10.85 2.28
CA GLU A 207 -9.37 11.38 1.19
C GLU A 207 -10.71 11.93 1.73
N GLY A 208 -11.10 13.12 1.30
CA GLY A 208 -12.28 13.83 1.80
C GLY A 208 -12.13 14.49 3.18
N ALA A 209 -10.90 14.56 3.72
CA ALA A 209 -10.60 15.28 4.95
C ALA A 209 -10.19 16.75 4.73
N ALA A 210 -10.55 17.34 3.58
CA ALA A 210 -10.34 18.76 3.37
C ALA A 210 -11.04 19.56 4.48
N PHE A 211 -10.41 20.64 4.94
CA PHE A 211 -10.98 21.52 5.96
C PHE A 211 -12.37 22.05 5.51
N GLU A 212 -12.56 22.23 4.21
CA GLU A 212 -13.80 22.69 3.58
C GLU A 212 -14.95 21.67 3.63
N SER A 213 -14.64 20.36 3.68
CA SER A 213 -15.64 19.29 3.72
C SER A 213 -15.92 18.76 5.13
N SER A 214 -15.27 19.33 6.15
CA SER A 214 -15.53 18.99 7.53
C SER A 214 -16.81 19.70 7.99
N PRO A 215 -17.81 18.99 8.57
CA PRO A 215 -19.00 19.64 9.11
C PRO A 215 -18.55 20.61 10.21
N VAL A 216 -18.72 21.90 9.97
CA VAL A 216 -18.46 22.93 10.98
C VAL A 216 -19.42 22.67 12.12
N SER A 217 -18.91 22.23 13.27
CA SER A 217 -19.71 22.12 14.48
C SER A 217 -20.43 23.45 14.68
N PRO A 218 -21.78 23.48 14.76
CA PRO A 218 -22.49 24.72 14.97
C PRO A 218 -22.00 25.32 16.29
N TRP A 219 -21.32 26.45 16.17
CA TRP A 219 -20.82 27.21 17.31
C TRP A 219 -22.03 27.55 18.18
N ARG A 220 -22.15 26.93 19.36
CA ARG A 220 -23.15 27.34 20.36
C ARG A 220 -22.55 28.50 21.15
N PRO A 221 -23.11 29.72 21.06
CA PRO A 221 -22.78 30.77 22.01
C PRO A 221 -23.13 30.24 23.40
N LEU A 222 -22.19 30.34 24.35
CA LEU A 222 -22.49 30.16 25.76
C LEU A 222 -23.53 31.21 26.13
N THR A 223 -24.78 30.79 26.26
CA THR A 223 -25.90 31.63 26.70
C THR A 223 -25.48 32.43 27.94
N GLN A 224 -25.54 33.76 27.83
CA GLN A 224 -25.42 34.68 28.95
C GLN A 224 -26.37 34.21 30.06
N LYS A 225 -25.81 33.89 31.22
CA LYS A 225 -26.61 33.73 32.43
C LYS A 225 -27.23 35.09 32.76
N SER A 226 -28.55 35.15 32.66
CA SER A 226 -29.39 36.20 33.23
C SER A 226 -29.30 36.20 34.75
#